data_AF-A0A970U0P8-F1
#
_entry.id   AF-A0A970U0P8-F1
#
_cell.length_a   1.000
_cell.length_b   1.000
_cell.length_c   1.000
_cell.angle_alpha   90.00
_cell.angle_beta   90.00
_cell.angle_gamma   90.00
#
_symmetry.space_group_name_H-M   'P 1'
#
loop_
_entity.id
_entity.type
_entity.pdbx_description
1 polymer ?
#
loop_
_entity_poly.entity_id
_entity_poly.type
_entity_poly.pdbx_seq_one_letter_code
_entity_poly.pdbx_strand_id
1 'polypeptide(L)' 'DTQYNIDPEVCIDCGACEAVCPVQAIKPN' A
#
# COMPACT_ATOMS: atom_id res chain seq x y z
N ASP A 1 -14.91 -7.26 -4.97
CA ASP A 1 -14.16 -6.00 -4.81
C ASP A 1 -13.94 -5.68 -3.34
N THR A 2 -12.75 -5.98 -2.82
CA THR A 2 -12.33 -5.53 -1.48
C THR A 2 -11.16 -4.59 -1.68
N GLN A 3 -11.36 -3.32 -1.36
CA GLN A 3 -10.31 -2.30 -1.41
C GLN A 3 -9.69 -2.18 -0.01
N TYR A 4 -8.36 -2.15 0.05
CA TYR A 4 -7.59 -1.87 1.26
C TYR A 4 -7.06 -0.45 1.19
N ASN A 5 -7.07 0.24 2.33
CA ASN A 5 -6.60 1.60 2.46
C ASN A 5 -5.39 1.63 3.40
N ILE A 6 -4.37 2.41 3.05
CA ILE A 6 -3.16 2.57 3.86
C ILE A 6 -3.32 3.88 4.62
N ASP A 7 -3.19 3.83 5.94
CA ASP A 7 -3.21 5.04 6.77
C ASP A 7 -1.87 5.79 6.61
N PRO A 8 -1.86 7.01 6.03
CA PRO A 8 -0.64 7.76 5.81
C PRO A 8 -0.01 8.28 7.11
N GLU A 9 -0.75 8.37 8.22
CA GLU A 9 -0.19 8.81 9.51
C GLU A 9 0.64 7.69 10.17
N VAL A 10 0.36 6.43 9.84
CA VAL A 10 1.05 5.25 10.36
C VAL A 10 2.08 4.70 9.37
N CYS A 11 1.91 4.95 8.07
CA CYS A 11 2.83 4.50 7.03
C CYS A 11 4.22 5.07 7.25
N ILE A 12 5.22 4.19 7.21
CA ILE A 12 6.66 4.54 7.31
C ILE A 12 7.41 4.29 6.00
N ASP A 13 6.68 4.14 4.89
CA ASP A 13 7.22 3.94 3.54
C ASP A 13 8.21 2.76 3.42
N CYS A 14 7.94 1.66 4.12
CA CYS A 14 8.82 0.49 4.11
C CYS A 14 8.72 -0.38 2.84
N GLY A 15 7.72 -0.16 1.98
CA GLY A 15 7.54 -0.89 0.71
C GLY A 15 7.06 -2.35 0.85
N ALA A 16 6.83 -2.87 2.06
CA ALA A 16 6.45 -4.27 2.27
C ALA A 16 5.11 -4.63 1.60
N CYS A 17 4.13 -3.73 1.68
CA CYS A 17 2.82 -3.91 1.05
C CYS A 17 2.89 -3.84 -0.49
N GLU A 18 3.82 -3.04 -1.04
CA GLU A 18 4.03 -2.91 -2.48
C GLU A 18 4.57 -4.20 -3.09
N ALA A 19 5.60 -4.79 -2.45
CA ALA A 19 6.25 -6.01 -2.93
C ALA A 19 5.30 -7.21 -3.05
N VAL A 20 4.25 -7.27 -2.21
CA VAL A 20 3.28 -8.38 -2.19
C VAL A 20 2.00 -8.07 -2.96
N CYS A 21 1.80 -6.85 -3.44
CA CYS A 21 0.56 -6.45 -4.09
C CYS A 21 0.46 -7.09 -5.49
N PRO A 22 -0.46 -8.05 -5.72
CA PRO A 22 -0.50 -8.82 -6.96
C PRO A 22 -0.92 -7.98 -8.17
N VAL A 23 -1.53 -6.82 -7.93
CA VAL A 23 -2.07 -5.91 -8.94
C VAL A 23 -1.42 -4.54 -8.91
N GLN A 24 -0.37 -4.36 -8.09
CA GLN A 24 0.39 -3.09 -7.97
C GLN A 24 -0.52 -1.87 -7.78
N ALA A 25 -1.50 -1.98 -6.88
CA ALA A 25 -2.53 -0.96 -6.66
C ALA A 25 -2.03 0.26 -5.86
N ILE A 26 -0.90 0.14 -5.17
CA ILE A 26 -0.36 1.16 -4.29
C ILE A 26 0.28 2.26 -5.14
N LYS A 27 -0.05 3.52 -4.87
CA LYS A 27 0.58 4.68 -5.50
C LYS A 27 1.36 5.47 -4.46
N PRO A 28 2.59 5.93 -4.78
CA PRO A 28 3.29 6.88 -3.93
C PRO A 28 2.49 8.18 -3.85
N ASN A 29 2.49 8.79 -2.68
CA ASN A 29 1.88 10.10 -2.41
C ASN A 29 2.84 11.23 -2.79
#